data_AF-A0A2T4ICN1-F1
#
_entry.id   AF-A0A2T4ICN1-F1
#
_cell.length_a   1.000
_cell.length_b   1.000
_cell.length_c   1.000
_cell.angle_alpha   90.00
_cell.angle_beta   90.00
_cell.angle_gamma   90.00
#
_symmetry.space_group_name_H-M   'P 1'
#
loop_
_entity.id
_entity.type
_entity.pdbx_description
1 polymer ?
#
loop_
_entity_poly.entity_id
_entity_poly.type
_entity_poly.pdbx_seq_one_letter_code
_entity_poly.pdbx_strand_id
1 'polypeptide(L)'
;MSASHPLAASEQNALFRILRALFGPSNHNVLRAAQHLFNTATLAETEALLTDLRRCNRRIQELLAGLAGGVSLAAKGWLRKLLEKLAEELGSAAFSMESPACRNVLAAHRRARILMTFM
;
A
#
# COMPACT_ATOMS: atom_id res chain seq x y z
N MET A 1 -16.66 10.54 12.20
CA MET A 1 -15.21 10.23 12.18
C MET A 1 -15.05 8.83 12.71
N SER A 2 -14.70 7.85 11.87
CA SER A 2 -14.49 6.48 12.33
C SER A 2 -13.19 6.40 13.13
N ALA A 3 -13.23 5.78 14.31
CA ALA A 3 -12.04 5.61 15.14
C ALA A 3 -11.00 4.74 14.41
N SER A 4 -9.76 5.23 14.34
CA SER A 4 -8.61 4.51 13.80
C SER A 4 -8.16 3.46 14.82
N HIS A 5 -8.13 2.19 14.44
CA HIS A 5 -7.71 1.10 15.33
C HIS A 5 -6.34 0.55 14.90
N PRO A 6 -5.44 0.24 15.83
CA PRO A 6 -4.18 -0.44 15.51
C PRO A 6 -4.42 -1.74 14.73
N LEU A 7 -3.55 -2.02 13.76
CA LEU A 7 -3.55 -3.31 13.07
C LEU A 7 -2.86 -4.39 13.90
N ALA A 8 -3.17 -5.66 13.65
CA ALA A 8 -2.41 -6.76 14.24
C ALA A 8 -0.94 -6.72 13.77
N ALA A 9 -0.01 -7.24 14.56
CA ALA A 9 1.43 -7.19 14.23
C ALA A 9 1.78 -7.81 12.86
N SER A 10 1.09 -8.89 12.47
CA SER A 10 1.22 -9.50 11.14
C SER A 10 0.76 -8.55 10.03
N GLU A 11 -0.39 -7.89 10.22
CA GLU A 11 -0.93 -6.90 9.29
C GLU A 11 -0.02 -5.68 9.17
N GLN A 12 0.53 -5.19 10.29
CA GLN A 12 1.51 -4.10 10.28
C GLN A 12 2.76 -4.48 9.47
N ASN A 13 3.25 -5.71 9.62
CA ASN A 13 4.41 -6.20 8.89
C ASN A 13 4.13 -6.38 7.39
N ALA A 14 2.96 -6.90 7.03
CA ALA A 14 2.54 -7.01 5.63
C ALA A 14 2.38 -5.62 4.99
N LEU A 15 1.73 -4.69 5.69
CA LEU A 15 1.56 -3.31 5.21
C LEU A 15 2.91 -2.60 5.05
N PHE A 16 3.85 -2.80 5.98
CA PHE A 16 5.22 -2.30 5.86
C PHE A 16 5.91 -2.78 4.57
N ARG A 17 5.80 -4.08 4.26
CA ARG A 17 6.41 -4.66 3.05
C ARG A 17 5.82 -4.02 1.78
N ILE A 18 4.51 -3.84 1.74
CA ILE A 18 3.81 -3.18 0.62
C ILE A 18 4.30 -1.73 0.47
N LEU A 19 4.27 -0.94 1.54
CA LEU A 19 4.68 0.45 1.51
C LEU A 19 6.15 0.61 1.13
N ARG A 20 7.03 -0.27 1.63
CA ARG A 20 8.45 -0.30 1.24
C ARG A 20 8.63 -0.60 -0.24
N ALA A 21 7.85 -1.53 -0.81
CA ALA A 21 7.89 -1.82 -2.24
C ALA A 21 7.43 -0.62 -3.08
N LEU A 22 6.36 0.06 -2.66
CA LEU A 22 5.80 1.21 -3.37
C LEU A 22 6.68 2.46 -3.30
N PHE A 23 7.20 2.80 -2.12
CA PHE A 23 7.99 4.01 -1.88
C PHE A 23 9.50 3.81 -2.06
N GLY A 24 9.95 2.58 -2.28
CA GLY A 24 11.34 2.22 -2.50
C GLY A 24 12.22 2.20 -1.25
N PRO A 25 13.49 1.77 -1.39
CA PRO A 25 14.40 1.49 -0.28
C PRO A 25 14.77 2.74 0.53
N SER A 26 14.78 3.93 -0.07
CA SER A 26 15.08 5.19 0.63
C SER A 26 14.11 5.53 1.77
N ASN A 27 12.92 4.92 1.78
CA ASN A 27 11.92 5.11 2.83
C ASN A 27 11.94 4.01 3.91
N HIS A 28 12.86 3.05 3.82
CA HIS A 28 12.90 1.88 4.71
C HIS A 28 12.92 2.26 6.19
N ASN A 29 13.85 3.11 6.60
CA ASN A 29 14.05 3.45 8.02
C ASN A 29 12.82 4.17 8.60
N VAL A 30 12.25 5.12 7.86
CA VAL A 30 11.04 5.86 8.28
C VAL A 30 9.86 4.91 8.42
N LEU A 31 9.61 4.07 7.42
CA LEU A 31 8.51 3.10 7.45
C LEU A 31 8.69 2.05 8.55
N ARG A 32 9.93 1.62 8.82
CA ARG A 32 10.23 0.63 9.86
C ARG A 32 10.02 1.23 11.25
N ALA A 33 10.49 2.45 11.49
CA ALA A 33 10.28 3.17 12.75
C ALA A 33 8.78 3.39 13.01
N ALA A 34 8.01 3.72 11.99
CA ALA A 34 6.58 3.99 12.07
C ALA A 34 5.67 2.75 12.10
N GLN A 35 6.20 1.55 11.86
CA GLN A 35 5.38 0.35 11.63
C GLN A 35 4.40 0.04 12.77
N HIS A 36 4.83 0.23 14.01
CA HIS A 36 4.00 -0.02 15.20
C HIS A 36 2.79 0.93 15.31
N LEU A 37 2.82 2.05 14.58
CA LEU A 37 1.74 3.05 14.52
C LEU A 37 0.74 2.77 13.39
N PHE A 38 0.98 1.75 12.55
CA PHE A 38 0.09 1.41 11.45
C PHE A 38 -1.27 0.95 11.98
N ASN A 39 -2.32 1.57 11.43
CA ASN A 39 -3.70 1.42 11.87
C ASN A 39 -4.64 1.28 10.66
N THR A 40 -5.93 1.13 10.93
CA THR A 40 -6.97 1.01 9.89
C THR A 40 -7.03 2.20 8.94
N ALA A 41 -6.62 3.40 9.37
CA ALA A 41 -6.54 4.57 8.49
C ALA A 41 -5.35 4.44 7.53
N THR A 42 -4.15 4.05 8.01
CA THR A 42 -3.00 3.78 7.15
C THR A 42 -3.31 2.71 6.09
N LEU A 43 -4.05 1.67 6.49
CA LEU A 43 -4.50 0.63 5.58
C LEU A 43 -5.44 1.18 4.50
N ALA A 44 -6.43 1.99 4.87
CA ALA A 44 -7.37 2.60 3.93
C ALA A 44 -6.68 3.56 2.95
N GLU A 45 -5.69 4.32 3.40
CA GLU A 45 -4.89 5.19 2.54
C GLU A 45 -4.03 4.39 1.57
N THR A 46 -3.46 3.28 2.01
CA THR A 46 -2.71 2.37 1.14
C THR A 46 -3.62 1.72 0.09
N GLU A 47 -4.86 1.39 0.47
CA GLU A 47 -5.87 0.88 -0.46
C GLU A 47 -6.23 1.91 -1.55
N ALA A 48 -6.40 3.17 -1.17
CA ALA A 48 -6.62 4.27 -2.11
C ALA A 48 -5.42 4.47 -3.05
N LEU A 49 -4.20 4.47 -2.50
CA LEU A 49 -2.98 4.57 -3.30
C LEU A 49 -2.88 3.44 -4.34
N LEU A 50 -3.10 2.19 -3.95
CA LEU A 50 -3.07 1.05 -4.87
C LEU A 50 -4.16 1.15 -5.94
N THR A 51 -5.35 1.65 -5.57
CA THR A 51 -6.46 1.88 -6.51
C THR A 51 -6.10 2.92 -7.57
N ASP A 52 -5.40 3.98 -7.18
CA ASP A 52 -4.95 5.02 -8.12
C ASP A 52 -3.76 4.55 -8.96
N LEU A 53 -2.79 3.85 -8.35
CA LEU A 53 -1.64 3.28 -9.06
C LEU A 53 -2.07 2.28 -10.13
N ARG A 54 -3.13 1.50 -9.90
CA ARG A 54 -3.71 0.60 -10.91
C ARG A 54 -4.04 1.30 -12.23
N ARG A 55 -4.37 2.60 -12.20
CA ARG A 55 -4.76 3.36 -13.40
C ARG A 55 -3.59 3.69 -14.31
N CYS A 56 -2.36 3.65 -13.78
CA CYS A 56 -1.17 4.11 -14.49
C CYS A 56 -0.02 3.08 -14.50
N ASN A 57 -0.11 2.02 -13.69
CA ASN A 57 0.91 0.98 -13.55
C ASN A 57 0.29 -0.38 -13.92
N ARG A 58 0.61 -0.86 -15.12
CA ARG A 58 0.06 -2.13 -15.64
C ARG A 58 0.41 -3.31 -14.75
N ARG A 59 1.62 -3.32 -14.17
CA ARG A 59 2.04 -4.40 -13.26
C ARG A 59 1.22 -4.44 -11.97
N ILE A 60 0.88 -3.30 -11.36
CA ILE A 60 -0.06 -3.26 -10.22
C ILE A 60 -1.45 -3.76 -10.66
N GLN A 61 -1.89 -3.37 -11.85
CA GLN A 61 -3.17 -3.80 -12.37
C GLN A 61 -3.25 -5.32 -12.55
N GLU A 62 -2.26 -5.93 -13.20
CA GLU A 62 -2.16 -7.38 -13.40
C GLU A 62 -2.05 -8.10 -12.07
N LEU A 63 -1.21 -7.60 -11.16
CA LEU A 63 -1.02 -8.16 -9.82
C LEU A 63 -2.34 -8.19 -9.02
N LEU A 64 -3.03 -7.05 -8.93
CA LEU A 64 -4.27 -6.95 -8.19
C LEU A 64 -5.38 -7.78 -8.84
N ALA A 65 -5.43 -7.84 -10.18
CA ALA A 65 -6.40 -8.68 -10.88
C ALA A 65 -6.19 -10.18 -10.59
N GLY A 66 -4.94 -10.65 -10.60
CA GLY A 66 -4.59 -12.03 -10.28
C GLY A 66 -4.89 -12.39 -8.82
N LEU A 67 -4.58 -11.48 -7.89
CA LEU A 67 -4.83 -11.69 -6.46
C LEU A 67 -6.31 -11.60 -6.08
N ALA A 68 -7.09 -10.78 -6.79
CA ALA A 68 -8.49 -10.58 -6.49
C ALA A 68 -9.28 -11.89 -6.59
N GLY A 69 -9.03 -12.75 -7.59
CA GLY A 69 -9.64 -14.09 -7.68
C GLY A 69 -11.17 -14.10 -7.50
N GLY A 70 -11.87 -13.03 -7.91
CA GLY A 70 -13.31 -12.82 -7.69
C GLY A 70 -13.69 -11.82 -6.59
N VAL A 71 -12.74 -11.38 -5.76
CA VAL A 71 -12.93 -10.27 -4.80
C VAL A 71 -13.12 -8.96 -5.56
N SER A 72 -14.22 -8.27 -5.30
CA SER A 72 -14.45 -6.93 -5.85
C SER A 72 -13.47 -5.92 -5.25
N LEU A 73 -12.48 -5.51 -6.05
CA LEU A 73 -11.56 -4.41 -5.72
C LEU A 73 -12.25 -3.03 -5.70
N ALA A 74 -13.55 -2.97 -5.99
CA ALA A 74 -14.35 -1.75 -5.87
C ALA A 74 -14.92 -1.56 -4.46
N ALA A 75 -14.99 -2.61 -3.65
CA ALA A 75 -15.50 -2.54 -2.28
C ALA A 75 -14.42 -2.10 -1.29
N LYS A 76 -14.70 -1.12 -0.43
CA LYS A 76 -13.74 -0.68 0.60
C LYS A 76 -13.30 -1.83 1.51
N GLY A 77 -12.04 -1.80 1.96
CA GLY A 77 -11.46 -2.79 2.86
C GLY A 77 -11.01 -4.07 2.15
N TRP A 78 -10.96 -4.07 0.82
CA TRP A 78 -10.45 -5.19 0.03
C TRP A 78 -8.97 -5.46 0.34
N LEU A 79 -8.18 -4.42 0.64
CA LEU A 79 -6.75 -4.57 0.88
C LEU A 79 -6.49 -5.45 2.09
N ARG A 80 -7.30 -5.32 3.15
CA ARG A 80 -7.17 -6.18 4.35
C ARG A 80 -7.25 -7.66 4.01
N LYS A 81 -8.12 -8.04 3.08
CA LYS A 81 -8.35 -9.43 2.67
C LYS A 81 -7.22 -10.00 1.81
N LEU A 82 -6.47 -9.14 1.13
CA LEU A 82 -5.38 -9.51 0.22
C LEU A 82 -4.00 -9.17 0.79
N LEU A 83 -3.94 -8.65 2.02
CA LEU A 83 -2.77 -7.94 2.54
C LEU A 83 -1.50 -8.80 2.54
N GLU A 84 -1.59 -10.02 3.06
CA GLU A 84 -0.46 -10.94 3.14
C GLU A 84 0.00 -11.38 1.74
N LYS A 85 -0.93 -11.83 0.88
CA LYS A 85 -0.62 -12.24 -0.50
C LYS A 85 0.01 -11.10 -1.30
N LEU A 86 -0.52 -9.88 -1.17
CA LEU A 86 0.04 -8.72 -1.85
C LEU A 86 1.45 -8.37 -1.35
N ALA A 87 1.70 -8.52 -0.05
CA ALA A 87 3.02 -8.32 0.53
C ALA A 87 4.05 -9.37 0.08
N GLU A 88 3.62 -10.60 -0.18
CA GLU A 88 4.43 -11.66 -0.75
C GLU A 88 4.82 -11.35 -2.19
N GLU A 89 3.84 -11.06 -3.04
CA GLU A 89 4.06 -10.75 -4.45
C GLU A 89 4.89 -9.48 -4.67
N LEU A 90 4.62 -8.41 -3.93
CA LEU A 90 5.44 -7.20 -3.99
C LEU A 90 6.84 -7.39 -3.38
N GLY A 91 7.02 -8.42 -2.55
CA GLY A 91 8.32 -8.78 -1.98
C GLY A 91 9.21 -9.57 -2.94
N SER A 92 8.61 -10.35 -3.85
CA SER A 92 9.31 -11.09 -4.91
C SER A 92 9.52 -10.27 -6.18
N ALA A 93 8.69 -9.24 -6.39
CA ALA A 93 8.73 -8.34 -7.54
C ALA A 93 9.55 -7.06 -7.27
N ALA A 94 10.60 -6.81 -8.05
CA ALA A 94 11.22 -5.49 -8.11
C ALA A 94 10.21 -4.47 -8.69
N PHE A 95 9.53 -3.72 -7.83
CA PHE A 95 8.52 -2.75 -8.24
C PHE A 95 9.17 -1.55 -8.96
N SER A 96 8.83 -1.35 -10.23
CA SER A 96 9.27 -0.18 -11.00
C SER A 96 8.05 0.65 -11.38
N MET A 97 8.15 1.97 -11.19
CA MET A 97 7.13 2.91 -11.65
C MET A 97 7.37 3.20 -13.13
N GLU A 98 6.56 2.57 -13.98
CA GLU A 98 6.69 2.64 -15.44
C GLU A 98 6.41 4.03 -16.02
N SER A 99 5.66 4.91 -15.32
CA SER A 99 5.23 6.20 -15.86
C SER A 99 5.41 7.41 -14.91
N PRO A 100 5.64 8.62 -15.45
CA PRO A 100 5.61 9.88 -14.68
C PRO A 100 4.27 10.13 -13.97
N ALA A 101 3.15 9.72 -14.59
CA ALA A 101 1.83 9.82 -13.98
C ALA A 101 1.75 9.05 -12.65
N CYS A 102 2.31 7.84 -12.59
CA CYS A 102 2.38 7.08 -11.35
C CYS A 102 3.28 7.71 -10.30
N ARG A 103 4.38 8.35 -10.71
CA ARG A 103 5.25 9.08 -9.78
C ARG A 103 4.50 10.24 -9.13
N ASN A 104 3.65 10.94 -9.89
CA ASN A 104 2.80 12.01 -9.36
C ASN A 104 1.74 11.49 -8.40
N VAL A 105 1.09 10.36 -8.70
CA VAL A 105 0.15 9.69 -7.77
C VAL A 105 0.86 9.33 -6.47
N LEU A 106 2.02 8.69 -6.55
CA LEU A 106 2.80 8.31 -5.37
C LEU A 106 3.23 9.53 -4.55
N ALA A 107 3.67 10.61 -5.21
CA ALA A 107 4.04 11.85 -4.55
C ALA A 107 2.85 12.55 -3.87
N ALA A 108 1.66 12.53 -4.49
CA ALA A 108 0.45 13.11 -3.91
C ALA A 108 0.03 12.37 -2.63
N HIS A 109 -0.01 11.04 -2.67
CA HIS A 109 -0.33 10.20 -1.50
C HIS A 109 0.73 10.29 -0.40
N ARG A 110 2.01 10.40 -0.78
CA ARG A 110 3.12 10.65 0.15
C ARG A 110 2.96 11.95 0.92
N ARG A 111 2.62 13.04 0.21
CA ARG A 111 2.42 14.38 0.79
C ARG A 111 1.14 14.51 1.60
N ALA A 112 0.11 13.75 1.23
CA ALA A 112 -1.19 13.90 1.85
C ALA A 112 -1.31 13.12 3.17
N ARG A 113 -0.92 11.83 3.25
CA ARG A 113 -1.48 10.96 4.31
C ARG A 113 -0.69 9.74 4.79
N ILE A 114 0.31 9.21 4.08
CA ILE A 114 0.97 7.95 4.53
C ILE A 114 2.27 8.20 5.30
N LEU A 115 3.13 9.10 4.83
CA LEU A 115 4.42 9.37 5.49
C LEU A 115 4.36 10.58 6.45
N MET A 116 3.46 11.52 6.21
CA MET A 116 3.22 12.69 7.08
C MET A 116 2.46 12.34 8.37
N THR A 117 1.87 11.15 8.50
CA THR A 117 1.23 10.70 9.76
C THR A 117 2.26 10.30 10.82
N PHE A 118 3.52 10.09 10.43
CA PHE A 118 4.57 9.52 11.28
C PHE A 118 5.84 10.38 11.34
N MET A 119 5.82 11.57 10.73
CA MET A 119 6.82 12.63 10.91
C MET A 119 6.24 13.67 11.86
#